data_AF-A0A973EBY2-F1
#
_entry.id   AF-A0A973EBY2-F1
#
_cell.length_a   1.000
_cell.length_b   1.000
_cell.length_c   1.000
_cell.angle_alpha   90.00
_cell.angle_beta   90.00
_cell.angle_gamma   90.00
#
_symmetry.space_group_name_H-M   'P 1'
#
loop_
_entity.id
_entity.type
_entity.pdbx_description
1 polymer ?
#
loop_
_entity_poly.entity_id
_entity_poly.type
_entity_poly.pdbx_seq_one_letter_code
_entity_poly.pdbx_strand_id
1 'polypeptide(L)' 'MRWLLGILLILLLLWRWLPEPAPTPVEETVLAPQLQALERAGPLEQQQQEAAARRQEQIERETGD' A
#
# COMPACT_ATOMS: atom_id res chain seq x y z
N MET A 1 1.23 -12.63 -43.83
CA MET A 1 0.52 -13.08 -42.61
C MET A 1 1.23 -14.22 -41.86
N ARG A 2 1.62 -15.33 -42.51
CA ARG A 2 2.28 -16.48 -41.85
C ARG A 2 3.56 -16.13 -41.07
N TRP A 3 4.35 -15.18 -41.56
CA TRP A 3 5.59 -14.71 -40.93
C TRP A 3 5.37 -13.91 -39.63
N LEU A 4 4.26 -13.16 -39.52
CA LEU A 4 3.94 -12.40 -38.31
C LEU A 4 3.69 -13.34 -37.13
N LEU A 5 3.08 -14.50 -37.40
CA LEU A 5 2.83 -15.52 -36.38
C LEU A 5 4.15 -16.13 -35.86
N GLY A 6 5.12 -16.35 -36.75
CA GLY A 6 6.44 -16.83 -36.38
C GLY A 6 7.20 -15.83 -35.50
N ILE A 7 7.18 -14.54 -35.87
CA ILE A 7 7.80 -13.47 -35.08
C ILE A 7 7.15 -13.36 -33.70
N LEU A 8 5.82 -13.45 -33.63
CA LEU A 8 5.08 -13.41 -32.37
C LEU A 8 5.48 -14.56 -31.44
N LEU A 9 5.60 -15.78 -31.97
CA LEU A 9 6.02 -16.95 -31.20
C LEU A 9 7.46 -16.81 -30.68
N ILE A 10 8.36 -16.30 -31.51
CA ILE A 10 9.76 -16.03 -31.11
C ILE A 10 9.81 -15.00 -29.99
N LEU A 11 9.04 -13.91 -30.09
CA LEU A 11 8.99 -12.87 -29.06
C LEU A 11 8.46 -13.41 -27.72
N LEU A 12 7.46 -14.29 -27.79
CA LEU A 12 6.86 -14.93 -26.61
C LEU A 12 7.84 -15.92 -25.94
N LEU A 13 8.64 -16.62 -26.75
CA LEU A 13 9.74 -17.47 -26.26
C LEU A 13 10.82 -16.64 -25.55
N LEU A 14 11.23 -15.51 -26.14
CA LEU A 14 12.22 -14.62 -25.54
C LEU A 14 11.70 -14.01 -24.23
N TRP A 15 10.42 -13.65 -24.19
CA TRP A 15 9.80 -13.09 -22.99
C TRP A 15 9.79 -14.09 -21.83
N ARG A 16 9.59 -15.39 -22.12
CA ARG A 16 9.67 -16.45 -21.10
C ARG A 16 11.06 -16.60 -20.47
N TRP A 17 12.10 -16.18 -21.18
CA TRP A 17 13.48 -16.24 -20.73
C TRP A 17 13.97 -14.92 -20.12
N LEU A 18 13.10 -13.91 -20.06
CA LEU A 18 13.44 -12.65 -19.41
C LEU A 18 13.46 -12.87 -17.89
N PRO A 19 14.59 -12.64 -17.21
CA PRO A 19 14.64 -12.73 -15.76
C PRO A 19 13.65 -11.72 -15.16
N GLU A 20 12.91 -12.14 -14.15
CA GLU A 20 12.07 -11.22 -13.39
C GLU A 20 12.95 -10.07 -12.89
N PRO A 21 12.53 -8.80 -13.07
CA PRO A 21 13.28 -7.69 -12.50
C PRO A 21 13.39 -7.93 -11.00
N ALA A 22 14.62 -7.89 -10.48
CA ALA A 22 14.86 -8.06 -9.06
C ALA A 22 13.97 -7.08 -8.29
N PRO A 23 13.36 -7.50 -7.15
CA PRO A 23 12.62 -6.57 -6.32
C PRO A 23 13.54 -5.42 -5.98
N THR A 24 13.19 -4.22 -6.44
CA THR A 24 13.93 -3.01 -6.10
C THR A 24 13.91 -2.89 -4.58
N PRO A 25 15.07 -2.78 -3.91
CA PRO A 25 15.10 -2.54 -2.48
C PRO A 25 14.28 -1.29 -2.19
N VAL A 26 13.27 -1.43 -1.35
CA VAL A 26 12.29 -0.37 -1.01
C VAL A 26 12.99 0.90 -0.50
N GLU A 27 14.24 0.77 -0.04
CA GLU A 27 15.11 1.85 0.41
C GLU A 27 15.46 2.90 -0.67
N GLU A 28 15.34 2.58 -1.97
CA GLU A 28 15.61 3.54 -3.06
C GLU A 28 14.35 4.23 -3.61
N THR A 29 13.16 3.83 -3.17
CA THR A 29 11.91 4.48 -3.57
C THR A 29 11.65 5.73 -2.73
N VAL A 30 11.39 6.86 -3.39
CA VAL A 30 10.95 8.17 -2.83
C VAL A 30 9.75 8.05 -1.86
N LEU A 31 9.08 6.89 -1.83
CA LEU A 31 7.93 6.54 -0.99
C LEU A 31 8.29 5.95 0.38
N ALA A 32 9.53 5.50 0.61
CA ALA A 32 10.01 4.99 1.90
C ALA A 32 9.76 5.95 3.08
N PRO A 33 10.01 7.28 2.97
CA PRO A 33 9.70 8.20 4.06
C PRO A 33 8.20 8.36 4.30
N GLN A 34 7.35 8.16 3.30
CA GLN A 34 5.89 8.28 3.45
C GLN A 34 5.29 7.10 4.20
N LEU A 35 5.79 5.88 3.95
CA LEU A 35 5.37 4.69 4.70
C LEU A 35 5.79 4.79 6.18
N GLN A 36 7.01 5.27 6.47
CA GLN A 36 7.45 5.53 7.85
C GLN A 36 6.64 6.64 8.54
N ALA A 37 6.26 7.69 7.80
CA ALA A 37 5.41 8.75 8.35
C ALA A 37 3.99 8.25 8.67
N LEU A 38 3.44 7.38 7.81
CA LEU A 38 2.14 6.73 8.05
C LEU A 38 2.20 5.80 9.28
N GLU A 39 3.26 5.00 9.41
CA GLU A 39 3.45 4.11 10.55
C GLU A 39 3.58 4.88 11.88
N ARG A 40 4.26 6.05 11.86
CA ARG A 40 4.31 6.94 13.02
C ARG A 40 3.01 7.69 13.30
N ALA A 41 2.15 7.88 12.30
CA ALA A 41 0.86 8.55 12.47
C ALA A 41 -0.24 7.61 13.02
N GLY A 42 -0.10 6.30 12.85
CA GLY A 42 -1.03 5.29 13.39
C GLY A 42 -1.36 5.43 14.89
N PRO A 43 -0.38 5.60 15.80
CA PRO A 43 -0.67 5.79 17.24
C PRO A 43 -1.37 7.12 17.55
N LEU A 44 -1.19 8.17 16.73
CA LEU A 44 -1.89 9.44 16.91
C LEU A 44 -3.37 9.34 16.52
N GLU A 45 -3.69 8.58 15.47
CA GLU A 45 -5.09 8.31 15.10
C GLU A 45 -5.81 7.48 16.17
N GLN A 46 -5.16 6.46 16.73
CA GLN A 46 -5.74 5.66 17.82
C GLN A 46 -6.03 6.53 19.06
N GLN A 47 -5.09 7.40 19.43
CA GLN A 47 -5.28 8.29 20.59
C GLN A 47 -6.44 9.28 20.37
N GLN A 48 -6.61 9.78 19.14
CA GLN A 48 -7.74 10.65 18.80
C GLN A 48 -9.07 9.88 18.83
N GLN A 49 -9.11 8.65 18.31
CA GLN A 49 -10.32 7.80 18.35
C GLN A 49 -10.72 7.46 19.78
N GLU A 50 -9.77 7.09 20.65
CA GLU A 50 -10.07 6.84 22.06
C GLU A 50 -10.56 8.10 22.78
N ALA A 51 -9.95 9.26 22.51
CA ALA A 51 -10.39 10.52 23.09
C ALA A 51 -11.82 10.90 22.63
N ALA A 52 -12.14 10.66 21.36
CA ALA A 52 -13.47 10.86 20.82
C ALA A 52 -14.50 9.91 21.47
N ALA A 53 -14.17 8.63 21.59
CA ALA A 53 -15.02 7.62 22.22
C ALA A 53 -15.32 7.96 23.68
N ARG A 54 -14.32 8.40 24.47
CA ARG A 54 -14.53 8.82 25.86
C ARG A 54 -15.39 10.06 26.01
N ARG A 55 -15.35 10.99 25.05
CA ARG A 55 -16.25 12.15 25.06
C ARG A 55 -17.67 11.74 24.75
N GLN A 56 -17.84 10.81 23.80
CA GLN A 56 -19.16 10.32 23.42
C GLN A 56 -19.83 9.60 24.58
N GLU A 57 -19.08 8.78 25.32
CA GLU A 57 -19.57 8.11 26.53
C GLU A 57 -19.95 9.10 27.64
N GLN A 58 -19.23 10.22 27.79
CA GLN A 58 -19.60 11.29 28.73
C GLN A 58 -20.89 12.00 28.33
N ILE A 59 -21.04 12.33 27.04
CA ILE A 59 -22.25 12.99 26.54
C ILE A 59 -23.47 12.08 26.69
N GLU A 60 -23.34 10.78 26.41
CA GLU A 60 -24.43 9.82 26.61
C GLU A 60 -24.83 9.70 28.08
N ARG A 61 -23.87 9.74 29.01
CA ARG A 61 -24.16 9.75 30.45
C ARG A 61 -24.82 11.05 30.93
N GLU A 62 -24.45 12.19 30.34
CA GLU A 62 -25.03 13.50 30.69
C GLU A 62 -26.37 13.77 30.01
N THR A 63 -26.65 13.12 28.88
CA THR A 63 -27.89 13.31 28.09
C THR A 63 -28.93 12.21 28.35
N GLY A 64 -28.50 11.05 28.89
CA GLY A 64 -29.34 9.88 29.15
C GLY A 64 -29.99 9.83 30.54
N ASP A 65 -29.78 10.84 31.38
CA ASP A 65 -30.43 11.06 32.69
C ASP A 65 -31.33 12.31 32.62
#